data_AF-A0A3E0NVW8-F1
#
_entry.id   AF-A0A3E0NVW8-F1
#
_cell.length_a   1.000
_cell.length_b   1.000
_cell.length_c   1.000
_cell.angle_alpha   90.00
_cell.angle_beta   90.00
_cell.angle_gamma   90.00
#
_symmetry.space_group_name_H-M   'P 1'
#
loop_
_entity.id
_entity.type
_entity.pdbx_description
1 polymer ?
#
loop_
_entity_poly.entity_id
_entity_poly.type
_entity_poly.pdbx_seq_one_letter_code
_entity_poly.pdbx_strand_id
1 'polypeptide(L)'
;MDTLTREPDLSQADADLEQRIRLLVVTLQVIVAALVVGVFVMTGAVVVLRSDPEFNIAGDAGDIFLPLAVVFAIASIAGAQFVSNMLVKFFRRHYAKGSQALPPGTTSQHARLLELGVPGRLGVLYQTQAIFSAAVLEGGAIFSVMAYMVTGRAIVLALAAALVMLMLWSFPTMSRAMDWIDRQMRLIEEEQFAR
;
A
#
# COMPACT_ATOMS: atom_id res chain seq x y z
N MET A 1 -31.45 -19.37 -38.45
CA MET A 1 -30.76 -19.90 -37.25
C MET A 1 -29.82 -18.78 -36.80
N ASP A 2 -30.42 -17.71 -36.28
CA ASP A 2 -29.74 -16.45 -35.97
C ASP A 2 -29.28 -16.48 -34.51
N THR A 3 -28.02 -16.82 -34.29
CA THR A 3 -27.32 -16.44 -33.07
C THR A 3 -27.00 -14.95 -33.18
N LEU A 4 -28.00 -14.12 -32.88
CA LEU A 4 -27.84 -12.68 -32.69
C LEU A 4 -26.70 -12.47 -31.68
N THR A 5 -25.61 -11.87 -32.14
CA THR A 5 -24.52 -11.33 -31.33
C THR A 5 -25.10 -10.28 -30.39
N ARG A 6 -25.48 -10.70 -29.19
CA ARG A 6 -25.95 -9.81 -28.13
C ARG A 6 -24.76 -8.94 -27.76
N GLU A 7 -24.76 -7.68 -28.23
CA GLU A 7 -23.77 -6.71 -27.77
C GLU A 7 -23.82 -6.68 -26.24
N PRO A 8 -22.67 -6.85 -25.56
CA PRO A 8 -22.64 -6.76 -24.12
C PRO A 8 -23.16 -5.39 -23.72
N ASP A 9 -24.17 -5.39 -22.87
CA ASP A 9 -24.75 -4.17 -22.29
C ASP A 9 -23.65 -3.45 -21.51
N LEU A 10 -23.15 -2.32 -22.06
CA LEU A 10 -22.07 -1.52 -21.48
C LEU A 10 -22.38 -1.15 -20.02
N SER A 11 -23.66 -0.94 -19.70
CA SER A 11 -24.10 -0.66 -18.33
C SER A 11 -23.83 -1.82 -17.36
N GLN A 12 -23.87 -3.06 -17.82
CA GLN A 12 -23.58 -4.23 -16.98
C GLN A 12 -22.08 -4.39 -16.76
N ALA A 13 -21.26 -4.14 -17.79
CA ALA A 13 -19.81 -4.22 -17.67
C ALA A 13 -19.24 -3.20 -16.67
N ASP A 14 -19.78 -1.98 -16.67
CA ASP A 14 -19.37 -0.92 -15.75
C ASP A 14 -19.77 -1.23 -14.29
N ALA A 15 -20.99 -1.73 -14.09
CA ALA A 15 -21.46 -2.15 -12.77
C ALA A 15 -20.63 -3.31 -12.20
N ASP A 16 -20.28 -4.29 -13.05
CA ASP A 16 -19.42 -5.41 -12.68
C ASP A 16 -18.01 -4.94 -12.31
N LEU A 17 -17.44 -3.98 -13.05
CA LEU A 17 -16.14 -3.40 -12.76
C LEU A 17 -16.14 -2.67 -11.40
N GLU A 18 -17.13 -1.82 -11.17
CA GLU A 18 -17.28 -1.07 -9.91
C GLU A 18 -17.39 -2.03 -8.72
N GLN A 19 -18.22 -3.07 -8.82
CA GLN A 19 -18.40 -4.06 -7.77
C GLN A 19 -17.09 -4.77 -7.43
N ARG A 20 -16.28 -5.08 -8.43
CA ARG A 20 -14.99 -5.79 -8.23
C ARG A 20 -13.91 -4.88 -7.66
N ILE A 21 -13.83 -3.64 -8.12
CA ILE A 21 -12.95 -2.63 -7.52
C ILE A 21 -13.33 -2.39 -6.06
N ARG A 22 -14.63 -2.33 -5.75
CA ARG A 22 -15.11 -2.21 -4.38
C ARG A 22 -14.60 -3.35 -3.50
N LEU A 23 -14.68 -4.60 -3.98
CA LEU A 23 -14.14 -5.76 -3.25
C LEU A 23 -12.61 -5.66 -3.04
N LEU A 24 -11.85 -5.21 -4.05
CA LEU A 24 -10.41 -4.97 -3.91
C LEU A 24 -10.10 -3.93 -2.84
N VAL A 25 -10.83 -2.81 -2.84
CA VAL A 25 -10.65 -1.73 -1.88
C VAL A 25 -10.96 -2.21 -0.47
N VAL A 26 -12.04 -2.98 -0.27
CA VAL A 26 -12.37 -3.56 1.05
C VAL A 26 -11.25 -4.47 1.55
N THR A 27 -10.74 -5.36 0.71
CA THR A 27 -9.59 -6.21 1.08
C THR A 27 -8.38 -5.38 1.46
N LEU A 28 -8.08 -4.32 0.71
CA LEU A 28 -6.97 -3.42 0.98
C LEU A 28 -7.16 -2.64 2.29
N GLN A 29 -8.38 -2.18 2.59
CA GLN A 29 -8.73 -1.54 3.86
C GLN A 29 -8.49 -2.47 5.05
N VAL A 30 -8.87 -3.75 4.92
CA VAL A 30 -8.62 -4.77 5.97
C VAL A 30 -7.12 -4.97 6.17
N ILE A 31 -6.35 -5.09 5.09
CA ILE A 31 -4.88 -5.24 5.19
C ILE A 31 -4.27 -4.03 5.90
N VAL A 32 -4.54 -2.81 5.43
CA VAL A 32 -3.96 -1.59 6.02
C VAL A 32 -4.39 -1.42 7.48
N ALA A 33 -5.65 -1.69 7.82
CA ALA A 33 -6.13 -1.66 9.19
C ALA A 33 -5.40 -2.69 10.07
N ALA A 34 -5.16 -3.90 9.57
CA ALA A 34 -4.41 -4.93 10.29
C ALA A 34 -2.96 -4.51 10.57
N LEU A 35 -2.27 -3.89 9.59
CA LEU A 35 -0.91 -3.36 9.78
C LEU A 35 -0.90 -2.26 10.87
N VAL A 36 -1.85 -1.32 10.81
CA VAL A 36 -1.97 -0.26 11.83
C VAL A 36 -2.22 -0.84 13.22
N VAL A 37 -3.14 -1.79 13.35
CA VAL A 37 -3.40 -2.50 14.63
C VAL A 37 -2.15 -3.22 15.11
N GLY A 38 -1.37 -3.85 14.23
CA GLY A 38 -0.09 -4.47 14.55
C GLY A 38 0.89 -3.51 15.23
N VAL A 39 1.03 -2.28 14.69
CA VAL A 39 1.88 -1.24 15.30
C VAL A 39 1.37 -0.84 16.69
N PHE A 40 0.05 -0.68 16.87
CA PHE A 40 -0.53 -0.34 18.17
C PHE A 40 -0.33 -1.45 19.22
N VAL A 41 -0.55 -2.71 18.84
CA VAL A 41 -0.33 -3.87 19.72
C VAL A 41 1.13 -3.96 20.13
N MET A 42 2.06 -3.83 19.18
CA MET A 42 3.50 -3.82 19.46
C MET A 42 3.88 -2.66 20.39
N THR A 43 3.35 -1.47 20.14
CA THR A 43 3.59 -0.29 20.99
C THR A 43 3.12 -0.54 22.42
N GLY A 44 1.90 -1.06 22.60
CA GLY A 44 1.36 -1.39 23.91
C GLY A 44 2.20 -2.43 24.64
N ALA A 45 2.61 -3.50 23.95
CA ALA A 45 3.47 -4.53 24.52
C ALA A 45 4.82 -3.95 24.97
N VAL A 46 5.47 -3.14 24.14
CA VAL A 46 6.75 -2.49 24.48
C VAL A 46 6.62 -1.53 25.66
N VAL A 47 5.52 -0.75 25.74
CA VAL A 47 5.27 0.15 26.87
C VAL A 47 5.10 -0.62 28.17
N VAL A 48 4.35 -1.73 28.15
CA VAL A 48 4.16 -2.60 29.32
C VAL A 48 5.48 -3.25 29.74
N LEU A 49 6.21 -3.86 28.80
CA LEU A 49 7.51 -4.49 29.10
C LEU A 49 8.50 -3.50 29.71
N ARG A 50 8.52 -2.25 29.21
CA ARG A 50 9.40 -1.21 29.73
C ARG A 50 8.98 -0.65 31.09
N SER A 51 7.72 -0.87 31.50
CA SER A 51 7.26 -0.44 32.83
C SER A 51 7.80 -1.32 33.97
N ASP A 52 8.33 -2.49 33.64
CA ASP A 52 8.98 -3.39 34.59
C ASP A 52 10.39 -2.87 34.97
N PRO A 53 10.66 -2.58 36.26
CA PRO A 53 11.98 -2.15 36.71
C PRO A 53 13.11 -3.16 36.45
N GLU A 54 12.79 -4.45 36.37
CA GLU A 54 13.77 -5.50 36.08
C GLU A 54 14.16 -5.52 34.59
N PHE A 55 13.30 -4.98 33.73
CA PHE A 55 13.52 -4.93 32.29
C PHE A 55 14.34 -3.70 31.89
N ASN A 56 15.64 -3.73 32.20
CA ASN A 56 16.55 -2.63 31.88
C ASN A 56 17.47 -2.98 30.69
N ILE A 57 16.95 -2.79 29.47
CA ILE A 57 17.74 -2.89 28.22
C ILE A 57 18.55 -1.61 27.97
N ALA A 58 18.52 -0.63 28.88
CA ALA A 58 19.28 0.61 28.78
C ALA A 58 20.80 0.36 28.93
N GLY A 59 21.41 -0.19 27.90
CA GLY A 59 22.86 -0.14 27.71
C GLY A 59 23.27 1.24 27.20
N ASP A 60 24.57 1.53 27.30
CA ASP A 60 25.24 2.75 26.79
C ASP A 60 25.01 2.99 25.28
N ALA A 61 24.45 2.00 24.58
CA ALA A 61 24.04 2.07 23.18
C ALA A 61 22.80 2.96 22.93
N GLY A 62 22.12 3.48 23.95
CA GLY A 62 20.87 4.24 23.79
C GLY A 62 20.97 5.46 22.87
N ASP A 63 22.15 6.07 22.74
CA ASP A 63 22.29 7.32 21.98
C ASP A 63 22.27 7.13 20.45
N ILE A 64 22.66 5.98 19.91
CA ILE A 64 22.68 5.75 18.46
C ILE A 64 21.28 5.44 17.88
N PHE A 65 20.37 4.93 18.70
CA PHE A 65 19.05 4.48 18.23
C PHE A 65 18.12 5.64 17.89
N LEU A 66 18.22 6.79 18.56
CA LEU A 66 17.41 7.96 18.20
C LEU A 66 17.71 8.48 16.78
N PRO A 67 18.96 8.85 16.42
CA PRO A 67 19.25 9.32 15.07
C PRO A 67 18.96 8.23 14.03
N LEU A 68 19.20 6.96 14.36
CA LEU A 68 18.86 5.85 13.48
C LEU A 68 17.34 5.76 13.23
N ALA A 69 16.50 5.93 14.27
CA ALA A 69 15.05 5.93 14.12
C ALA A 69 14.56 7.10 13.26
N VAL A 70 15.15 8.28 13.41
CA VAL A 70 14.85 9.44 12.56
C VAL A 70 15.20 9.14 11.10
N VAL A 71 16.40 8.61 10.84
CA VAL A 71 16.83 8.22 9.49
C VAL A 71 15.89 7.16 8.90
N PHE A 72 15.52 6.15 9.68
CA PHE A 72 14.64 5.08 9.23
C PHE A 72 13.23 5.60 8.95
N ALA A 73 12.69 6.50 9.78
CA ALA A 73 11.39 7.14 9.55
C ALA A 73 11.38 7.95 8.23
N ILE A 74 12.41 8.77 8.01
CA ILE A 74 12.56 9.55 6.76
C ILE A 74 12.70 8.60 5.55
N ALA A 75 13.55 7.57 5.68
CA ALA A 75 13.78 6.58 4.64
C ALA A 75 12.51 5.79 4.31
N SER A 76 11.67 5.45 5.31
CA SER A 76 10.37 4.80 5.09
C SER A 76 9.40 5.69 4.32
N ILE A 77 9.31 6.98 4.67
CA ILE A 77 8.45 7.94 3.93
C ILE A 77 8.91 8.05 2.47
N ALA A 78 10.21 8.28 2.25
CA ALA A 78 10.77 8.37 0.91
C ALA A 78 10.64 7.05 0.14
N GLY A 79 10.87 5.92 0.80
CA GLY A 79 10.78 4.58 0.26
C GLY A 79 9.36 4.24 -0.20
N ALA A 80 8.35 4.58 0.60
CA ALA A 80 6.94 4.36 0.25
C ALA A 80 6.55 5.10 -1.05
N GLN A 81 7.00 6.35 -1.21
CA GLN A 81 6.81 7.13 -2.44
C GLN A 81 7.62 6.57 -3.62
N PHE A 82 8.87 6.17 -3.36
CA PHE A 82 9.76 5.63 -4.40
C PHE A 82 9.22 4.31 -4.97
N VAL A 83 8.85 3.37 -4.11
CA VAL A 83 8.30 2.07 -4.51
C VAL A 83 7.01 2.26 -5.31
N SER A 84 6.13 3.15 -4.85
CA SER A 84 4.91 3.53 -5.56
C SER A 84 5.17 4.00 -6.98
N ASN A 85 6.09 4.95 -7.16
CA ASN A 85 6.42 5.50 -8.46
C ASN A 85 7.14 4.49 -9.36
N MET A 86 7.99 3.65 -8.79
CA MET A 86 8.73 2.62 -9.52
C MET A 86 7.80 1.55 -10.06
N LEU A 87 6.83 1.06 -9.27
CA LEU A 87 5.85 0.08 -9.70
C LEU A 87 5.04 0.60 -10.89
N VAL A 88 4.47 1.81 -10.79
CA VAL A 88 3.67 2.38 -11.88
C VAL A 88 4.48 2.51 -13.17
N LYS A 89 5.72 3.01 -13.09
CA LYS A 89 6.62 3.11 -14.26
C LYS A 89 6.96 1.74 -14.84
N PHE A 90 7.24 0.76 -13.99
CA PHE A 90 7.57 -0.60 -14.41
C PHE A 90 6.39 -1.25 -15.14
N PHE A 91 5.18 -1.11 -14.60
CA PHE A 91 3.97 -1.63 -15.22
C PHE A 91 3.64 -0.93 -16.54
N ARG A 92 3.67 0.40 -16.60
CA ARG A 92 3.47 1.15 -17.86
C ARG A 92 4.41 0.70 -18.96
N ARG A 93 5.69 0.49 -18.64
CA ARG A 93 6.69 -0.03 -19.60
C ARG A 93 6.35 -1.45 -20.09
N HIS A 94 5.74 -2.30 -19.26
CA HIS A 94 5.30 -3.63 -19.67
C HIS A 94 4.06 -3.58 -20.57
N TYR A 95 3.09 -2.73 -20.23
CA TYR A 95 1.92 -2.47 -21.07
C TYR A 95 2.29 -1.94 -22.45
N ALA A 96 3.19 -0.97 -22.49
CA ALA A 96 3.67 -0.34 -23.72
C ALA A 96 4.36 -1.31 -24.70
N LYS A 97 4.79 -2.49 -24.22
CA LYS A 97 5.41 -3.56 -25.02
C LYS A 97 4.40 -4.64 -25.45
N GLY A 98 3.11 -4.47 -25.15
CA GLY A 98 2.09 -5.48 -25.42
C GLY A 98 2.21 -6.73 -24.54
N SER A 99 3.05 -6.70 -23.49
CA SER A 99 3.22 -7.85 -22.61
C SER A 99 1.96 -8.03 -21.76
N GLN A 100 1.28 -9.16 -21.94
CA GLN A 100 0.16 -9.59 -21.07
C GLN A 100 0.66 -10.28 -19.79
N ALA A 101 1.95 -10.19 -19.47
CA ALA A 101 2.50 -10.85 -18.30
C ALA A 101 1.83 -10.32 -17.02
N LEU A 102 1.26 -11.25 -16.25
CA LEU A 102 0.58 -10.96 -14.99
C LEU A 102 1.62 -10.64 -13.90
N PRO A 103 1.31 -9.75 -12.93
CA PRO A 103 2.13 -9.60 -11.74
C PRO A 103 2.34 -10.95 -11.05
N PRO A 104 3.57 -11.33 -10.63
CA PRO A 104 3.78 -12.55 -9.84
C PRO A 104 2.93 -12.49 -8.56
N GLY A 105 2.29 -13.61 -8.19
CA GLY A 105 1.35 -13.68 -7.06
C GLY A 105 -0.12 -13.44 -7.41
N THR A 106 -0.50 -13.61 -8.68
CA THR A 106 -1.89 -13.45 -9.15
C THR A 106 -2.81 -14.50 -8.52
N THR A 107 -3.62 -14.12 -7.54
CA THR A 107 -4.71 -14.95 -7.00
C THR A 107 -5.80 -15.16 -8.06
N SER A 108 -6.68 -16.16 -7.84
CA SER A 108 -7.85 -16.39 -8.69
C SER A 108 -8.77 -15.17 -8.81
N GLN A 109 -8.78 -14.29 -7.79
CA GLN A 109 -9.53 -13.04 -7.83
C GLN A 109 -8.89 -12.01 -8.76
N HIS A 110 -7.56 -11.92 -8.77
CA HIS A 110 -6.83 -11.08 -9.73
C HIS A 110 -7.06 -11.56 -11.17
N ALA A 111 -7.07 -12.87 -11.41
CA ALA A 111 -7.34 -13.45 -12.74
C ALA A 111 -8.66 -12.93 -13.33
N ARG A 112 -9.73 -12.90 -12.53
CA ARG A 112 -11.04 -12.39 -12.98
C ARG A 112 -11.10 -10.88 -13.18
N LEU A 113 -10.21 -10.10 -12.57
CA LEU A 113 -10.09 -8.66 -12.83
C LEU A 113 -9.34 -8.40 -14.12
N LEU A 114 -8.35 -9.24 -14.44
CA LEU A 114 -7.56 -9.14 -15.66
C LEU A 114 -8.42 -9.40 -16.91
N GLU A 115 -9.53 -10.13 -16.76
CA GLU A 115 -10.55 -10.36 -17.79
C GLU A 115 -11.33 -9.09 -18.16
N LEU A 116 -11.40 -8.08 -17.27
CA LEU A 116 -12.10 -6.81 -17.51
C LEU A 116 -11.28 -5.81 -18.35
N GLY A 117 -10.19 -6.26 -18.96
CA GLY A 117 -9.30 -5.40 -19.73
C GLY A 117 -8.48 -4.45 -18.84
N VAL A 118 -8.13 -3.29 -19.41
CA VAL A 118 -7.18 -2.32 -18.81
C VAL A 118 -7.59 -1.83 -17.41
N PRO A 119 -8.87 -1.44 -17.15
CA PRO A 119 -9.26 -0.93 -15.84
C PRO A 119 -9.05 -1.94 -14.71
N GLY A 120 -9.39 -3.20 -14.95
CA GLY A 120 -9.22 -4.25 -13.96
C GLY A 120 -7.75 -4.50 -13.61
N ARG A 121 -6.84 -4.43 -14.60
CA ARG A 121 -5.40 -4.57 -14.33
C ARG A 121 -4.81 -3.39 -13.58
N LEU A 122 -5.29 -2.18 -13.85
CA LEU A 122 -4.94 -0.98 -13.08
C LEU A 122 -5.42 -1.11 -11.63
N GLY A 123 -6.58 -1.70 -11.38
CA GLY A 123 -7.05 -2.03 -10.02
C GLY A 123 -6.09 -2.94 -9.24
N VAL A 124 -5.56 -3.99 -9.88
CA VAL A 124 -4.56 -4.88 -9.27
C VAL A 124 -3.25 -4.15 -8.97
N LEU A 125 -2.82 -3.27 -9.89
CA LEU A 125 -1.64 -2.44 -9.70
C LEU A 125 -1.82 -1.48 -8.51
N TYR A 126 -2.96 -0.81 -8.40
CA TYR A 126 -3.30 0.06 -7.28
C TYR A 126 -3.22 -0.68 -5.95
N GLN A 127 -3.82 -1.89 -5.87
CA GLN A 127 -3.78 -2.71 -4.66
C GLN A 127 -2.34 -3.06 -4.28
N THR A 128 -1.53 -3.53 -5.24
CA THR A 128 -0.13 -3.91 -5.03
C THR A 128 0.66 -2.71 -4.50
N GLN A 129 0.56 -1.56 -5.17
CA GLN A 129 1.21 -0.32 -4.78
C GLN A 129 0.84 0.08 -3.33
N ALA A 130 -0.44 0.05 -2.99
CA ALA A 130 -0.90 0.45 -1.66
C ALA A 130 -0.41 -0.50 -0.56
N ILE A 131 -0.38 -1.81 -0.80
CA ILE A 131 0.19 -2.80 0.15
C ILE A 131 1.66 -2.50 0.40
N PHE A 132 2.47 -2.35 -0.66
CA PHE A 132 3.90 -2.06 -0.51
C PHE A 132 4.16 -0.74 0.20
N SER A 133 3.42 0.31 -0.15
CA SER A 133 3.54 1.62 0.50
C SER A 133 3.23 1.53 2.00
N ALA A 134 2.14 0.85 2.37
CA ALA A 134 1.75 0.66 3.77
C ALA A 134 2.78 -0.16 4.54
N ALA A 135 3.30 -1.26 3.97
CA ALA A 135 4.31 -2.10 4.60
C ALA A 135 5.64 -1.37 4.86
N VAL A 136 6.07 -0.50 3.95
CA VAL A 136 7.30 0.31 4.14
C VAL A 136 7.13 1.32 5.28
N LEU A 137 5.96 1.97 5.38
CA LEU A 137 5.64 2.88 6.48
C LEU A 137 5.53 2.15 7.82
N GLU A 138 4.86 0.99 7.83
CA GLU A 138 4.75 0.12 9.00
C GLU A 138 6.14 -0.28 9.53
N GLY A 139 7.06 -0.70 8.64
CA GLY A 139 8.42 -1.06 9.03
C GLY A 139 9.16 0.09 9.73
N GLY A 140 8.96 1.34 9.28
CA GLY A 140 9.49 2.53 9.95
C GLY A 140 8.86 2.78 11.32
N ALA A 141 7.55 2.54 11.44
CA ALA A 141 6.83 2.71 12.70
C ALA A 141 7.24 1.65 13.72
N ILE A 142 7.32 0.37 13.33
CA ILE A 142 7.81 -0.72 14.16
C ILE A 142 9.26 -0.46 14.59
N PHE A 143 10.13 -0.04 13.68
CA PHE A 143 11.51 0.30 14.02
C PHE A 143 11.58 1.41 15.09
N SER A 144 10.73 2.43 14.96
CA SER A 144 10.63 3.51 15.96
C SER A 144 10.13 2.98 17.31
N VAL A 145 9.16 2.08 17.34
CA VAL A 145 8.71 1.41 18.58
C VAL A 145 9.84 0.60 19.23
N MET A 146 10.64 -0.13 18.43
CA MET A 146 11.80 -0.88 18.91
C MET A 146 12.89 0.05 19.45
N ALA A 147 13.15 1.18 18.79
CA ALA A 147 14.08 2.18 19.28
C ALA A 147 13.58 2.84 20.59
N TYR A 148 12.27 3.00 20.79
CA TYR A 148 11.72 3.38 22.10
C TYR A 148 11.97 2.30 23.16
N MET A 149 11.81 1.01 22.81
CA MET A 149 12.09 -0.10 23.73
C MET A 149 13.52 -0.05 24.28
N VAL A 150 14.50 0.32 23.45
CA VAL A 150 15.91 0.43 23.87
C VAL A 150 16.16 1.76 24.60
N THR A 151 15.80 2.89 23.99
CA THR A 151 16.20 4.22 24.47
C THR A 151 15.30 4.80 25.56
N GLY A 152 14.01 4.45 25.56
CA GLY A 152 12.98 5.03 26.44
C GLY A 152 12.58 6.45 26.12
N ARG A 153 13.09 7.02 25.03
CA ARG A 153 12.84 8.42 24.70
C ARG A 153 11.48 8.52 24.02
N ALA A 154 10.55 9.21 24.66
CA ALA A 154 9.18 9.41 24.15
C ALA A 154 9.13 10.05 22.75
N ILE A 155 10.16 10.82 22.36
CA ILE A 155 10.27 11.38 21.01
C ILE A 155 10.25 10.31 19.91
N VAL A 156 10.75 9.11 20.19
CA VAL A 156 10.76 8.00 19.22
C VAL A 156 9.35 7.41 19.05
N LEU A 157 8.54 7.39 20.12
CA LEU A 157 7.11 7.04 20.00
C LEU A 157 6.34 8.09 19.19
N ALA A 158 6.70 9.37 19.31
CA ALA A 158 6.10 10.42 18.48
C ALA A 158 6.38 10.19 16.98
N LEU A 159 7.57 9.69 16.62
CA LEU A 159 7.88 9.29 15.25
C LEU A 159 7.01 8.11 14.78
N ALA A 160 6.87 7.07 15.61
CA ALA A 160 5.99 5.95 15.30
C ALA A 160 4.54 6.41 15.08
N ALA A 161 4.03 7.27 15.96
CA ALA A 161 2.69 7.84 15.85
C ALA A 161 2.52 8.68 14.57
N ALA A 162 3.52 9.48 14.20
CA ALA A 162 3.50 10.27 12.96
C ALA A 162 3.43 9.36 11.70
N LEU A 163 4.18 8.26 11.69
CA LEU A 163 4.13 7.29 10.59
C LEU A 163 2.78 6.57 10.52
N VAL A 164 2.20 6.19 11.66
CA VAL A 164 0.83 5.62 11.70
C VAL A 164 -0.19 6.63 11.19
N MET A 165 -0.10 7.91 11.57
CA MET A 165 -0.97 8.95 11.04
C MET A 165 -0.84 9.09 9.52
N LEU A 166 0.36 8.92 8.96
CA LEU A 166 0.57 8.92 7.52
C LEU A 166 -0.05 7.69 6.83
N MET A 167 0.00 6.51 7.46
CA MET A 167 -0.72 5.32 7.00
C MET A 167 -2.25 5.55 7.00
N LEU A 168 -2.79 6.17 8.04
CA LEU A 168 -4.21 6.52 8.13
C LEU A 168 -4.60 7.63 7.13
N TRP A 169 -3.71 8.58 6.84
CA TRP A 169 -3.95 9.59 5.81
C TRP A 169 -4.03 8.94 4.43
N SER A 170 -3.17 7.96 4.18
CA SER A 170 -3.12 7.20 2.92
C SER A 170 -4.14 6.08 2.83
N PHE A 171 -5.10 6.03 3.77
CA PHE A 171 -6.10 4.96 3.82
C PHE A 171 -6.86 4.83 2.49
N PRO A 172 -7.01 3.60 1.98
CA PRO A 172 -7.61 3.34 0.67
C PRO A 172 -9.11 3.60 0.71
N THR A 173 -9.62 4.36 -0.25
CA THR A 173 -11.06 4.63 -0.41
C THR A 173 -11.47 4.38 -1.85
N MET A 174 -12.77 4.09 -2.06
CA MET A 174 -13.30 3.80 -3.39
C MET A 174 -13.06 4.97 -4.36
N SER A 175 -13.38 6.20 -3.92
CA SER A 175 -13.15 7.41 -4.73
C SER A 175 -11.67 7.57 -5.10
N ARG A 176 -10.73 7.37 -4.16
CA ARG A 176 -9.29 7.47 -4.46
C ARG A 176 -8.83 6.41 -5.45
N ALA A 177 -9.35 5.19 -5.36
CA ALA A 177 -9.02 4.10 -6.29
C ALA A 177 -9.53 4.41 -7.70
N MET A 178 -10.80 4.82 -7.83
CA MET A 178 -11.39 5.20 -9.12
C MET A 178 -10.67 6.40 -9.74
N ASP A 179 -10.46 7.49 -8.98
CA ASP A 179 -9.73 8.66 -9.45
C ASP A 179 -8.31 8.31 -9.91
N TRP A 180 -7.67 7.37 -9.22
CA TRP A 180 -6.34 6.91 -9.61
C TRP A 180 -6.38 6.09 -10.91
N ILE A 181 -7.33 5.16 -11.05
CA ILE A 181 -7.51 4.35 -12.27
C ILE A 181 -7.80 5.27 -13.46
N ASP A 182 -8.74 6.20 -13.33
CA ASP A 182 -9.12 7.15 -14.39
C ASP A 182 -7.95 8.05 -14.81
N ARG A 183 -7.10 8.47 -13.86
CA ARG A 183 -5.88 9.20 -14.18
C ARG A 183 -4.89 8.33 -14.96
N GLN A 184 -4.72 7.06 -14.59
CA GLN A 184 -3.81 6.17 -15.32
C GLN A 184 -4.33 5.82 -16.71
N MET A 185 -5.65 5.64 -16.89
CA MET A 185 -6.23 5.40 -18.21
C MET A 185 -5.96 6.56 -19.17
N ARG A 186 -6.23 7.80 -18.72
CA ARG A 186 -5.95 9.01 -19.51
C ARG A 186 -4.47 9.10 -19.92
N LEU A 187 -3.55 8.83 -19.00
CA LEU A 187 -2.12 8.82 -19.30
C LEU A 187 -1.73 7.74 -20.33
N ILE A 188 -2.37 6.58 -20.31
CA ILE A 188 -2.11 5.51 -21.29
C ILE A 188 -2.65 5.89 -22.67
N GLU A 189 -3.84 6.49 -22.74
CA GLU A 189 -4.43 6.99 -23.99
C GLU A 189 -3.54 8.07 -24.62
N GLU A 190 -3.09 9.05 -23.84
CA GLU A 190 -2.15 10.10 -24.29
C GLU A 190 -0.84 9.50 -24.84
N GLU A 191 -0.29 8.46 -24.19
CA GLU A 191 0.90 7.76 -24.66
C GLU A 191 0.68 6.96 -25.94
N GLN A 192 -0.54 6.47 -26.18
CA GLN A 192 -0.89 5.74 -27.40
C GLN A 192 -1.06 6.70 -28.59
N PHE A 193 -1.67 7.87 -28.40
CA PHE A 193 -1.83 8.88 -29.46
C PHE A 193 -0.51 9.56 -29.84
N ALA A 194 0.48 9.59 -28.94
CA ALA A 194 1.78 10.17 -29.21
C ALA A 194 2.71 9.28 -30.07
N ARG A 195 2.31 8.06 -30.42
CA ARG A 195 3.08 7.10 -31.23
C ARG A 195 2.56 7.01 -32.65
#